data_AF-A0A7J0GTE7-F1
#
_entry.id   AF-A0A7J0GTE7-F1
#
_cell.length_a   1.000
_cell.length_b   1.000
_cell.length_c   1.000
_cell.angle_alpha   90.00
_cell.angle_beta   90.00
_cell.angle_gamma   90.00
#
_symmetry.space_group_name_H-M   'P 1'
#
loop_
_entity.id
_entity.type
_entity.pdbx_description
1 polymer ?
#
loop_
_entity_poly.entity_id
_entity_poly.type
_entity_poly.pdbx_seq_one_letter_code
_entity_poly.pdbx_strand_id
1 'polypeptide(L)'
;MGLRLPRTKTIDPFVLCFRASALGFARVGFRVPQIDLDLGSGRNWTVFRENSMKQVGDDVACLTFVNGRKYVDRAVVIGSFQIGMG
;
A
#
# COMPACT_ATOMS: atom_id res chain seq x y z
N MET A 1 -19.35 3.40 -10.01
CA MET A 1 -18.95 2.01 -10.33
C MET A 1 -17.46 1.87 -10.06
N GLY A 2 -17.05 1.00 -9.12
CA GLY A 2 -15.64 0.73 -8.87
C GLY A 2 -15.09 -0.26 -9.89
N LEU A 3 -13.84 -0.05 -10.34
CA LEU A 3 -13.12 -1.02 -11.17
C LEU A 3 -12.85 -2.29 -10.35
N ARG A 4 -13.30 -3.46 -10.82
CA ARG A 4 -12.97 -4.73 -10.19
C ARG A 4 -11.57 -5.17 -10.63
N LEU A 5 -10.57 -4.89 -9.79
CA LEU A 5 -9.18 -5.24 -10.05
C LEU A 5 -8.94 -6.76 -9.89
N PRO A 6 -8.27 -7.44 -10.85
CA PRO A 6 -7.91 -8.84 -10.72
C PRO A 6 -6.95 -9.05 -9.54
N ARG A 7 -7.39 -9.84 -8.55
CA ARG A 7 -6.56 -10.27 -7.43
C ARG A 7 -5.63 -11.40 -7.87
N THR A 8 -4.44 -11.44 -7.31
CA THR A 8 -3.48 -12.54 -7.49
C THR A 8 -3.40 -13.38 -6.21
N LYS A 9 -2.56 -14.43 -6.22
CA LYS A 9 -2.16 -15.09 -4.98
C LYS A 9 -1.44 -14.08 -4.08
N THR A 10 -1.73 -14.16 -2.77
CA THR A 10 -1.04 -13.38 -1.75
C THR A 10 0.43 -13.80 -1.65
N ILE A 11 1.32 -12.84 -1.41
CA ILE A 11 2.75 -13.09 -1.23
C ILE A 11 3.10 -12.64 0.18
N ASP A 12 3.44 -13.59 1.06
CA ASP A 12 3.82 -13.29 2.44
C ASP A 12 4.93 -12.22 2.48
N PRO A 13 4.82 -11.17 3.32
CA PRO A 13 3.80 -10.95 4.36
C PRO A 13 2.53 -10.21 3.90
N PHE A 14 2.36 -9.94 2.61
CA PHE A 14 1.26 -9.16 2.05
C PHE A 14 0.02 -10.00 1.72
N VAL A 15 -1.12 -9.59 2.27
CA VAL A 15 -2.40 -10.32 2.14
C VAL A 15 -3.34 -9.76 1.07
N LEU A 16 -2.96 -8.64 0.44
CA LEU A 16 -3.75 -8.02 -0.63
C LEU A 16 -2.84 -7.70 -1.82
N CYS A 17 -2.98 -8.48 -2.87
CA CYS A 17 -2.21 -8.34 -4.10
C CYS A 17 -3.13 -8.37 -5.33
N PHE A 18 -2.71 -7.65 -6.35
CA PHE A 18 -3.40 -7.49 -7.63
C PHE A 18 -2.44 -7.71 -8.78
N ARG A 19 -3.02 -7.93 -9.96
CA ARG A 19 -2.27 -7.95 -11.22
C ARG A 19 -1.71 -6.55 -11.49
N ALA A 20 -0.39 -6.41 -11.54
CA ALA A 20 0.28 -5.11 -11.66
C ALA A 20 -0.12 -4.37 -12.94
N SER A 21 -0.19 -5.09 -14.07
CA SER A 21 -0.64 -4.60 -15.37
C SER A 21 -2.06 -4.03 -15.35
N ALA A 22 -2.93 -4.51 -14.46
CA ALA A 22 -4.31 -4.03 -14.33
C ALA A 22 -4.44 -2.75 -13.49
N LEU A 23 -3.45 -2.43 -12.65
CA LEU A 23 -3.42 -1.19 -11.87
C LEU A 23 -3.03 0.02 -12.72
N GLY A 24 -2.20 -0.21 -13.74
CA GLY A 24 -1.57 0.85 -14.53
C GLY A 24 -0.53 1.64 -13.71
N PHE A 25 0.46 2.21 -14.41
CA PHE A 25 1.53 3.00 -13.81
C PHE A 25 1.37 4.48 -14.16
N ALA A 26 1.61 5.35 -13.18
CA ALA A 26 1.77 6.79 -13.34
C ALA A 26 3.23 7.19 -13.12
N ARG A 27 3.59 8.47 -13.29
CA ARG A 27 4.99 8.94 -13.16
C ARG A 27 5.68 8.50 -11.86
N VAL A 28 4.92 8.36 -10.77
CA VAL A 28 5.43 8.02 -9.43
C VAL A 28 4.58 6.91 -8.80
N GLY A 29 4.42 5.76 -9.47
CA GLY A 29 3.77 4.59 -8.89
C GLY A 29 2.40 4.22 -9.49
N PHE A 30 1.76 3.20 -8.91
CA PHE A 30 0.51 2.64 -9.42
C PHE A 30 -0.68 3.62 -9.33
N ARG A 31 -1.64 3.54 -10.26
CA ARG A 31 -2.87 4.36 -10.21
C ARG A 31 -3.85 3.81 -9.18
N VAL A 32 -3.51 3.96 -7.92
CA VAL A 32 -4.32 3.59 -6.76
C VAL A 32 -4.70 4.81 -5.94
N PRO A 33 -5.79 4.75 -5.15
CA PRO A 33 -6.12 5.81 -4.20
C PRO A 33 -4.99 6.05 -3.20
N GLN A 34 -4.87 7.30 -2.75
CA GLN A 34 -4.06 7.64 -1.58
C GLN A 34 -4.77 7.15 -0.30
N ILE A 35 -3.99 7.01 0.77
CA ILE A 35 -4.51 6.66 2.09
C ILE A 35 -4.10 7.79 3.04
N ASP A 36 -5.08 8.40 3.70
CA ASP A 36 -4.83 9.43 4.69
C ASP A 36 -4.95 8.86 6.10
N LEU A 37 -3.93 9.13 6.93
CA LEU A 37 -3.98 8.90 8.37
C LEU A 37 -4.35 10.21 9.05
N ASP A 38 -5.54 10.26 9.64
CA ASP A 38 -5.99 11.41 10.42
C ASP A 38 -5.25 11.44 11.76
N LEU A 39 -4.56 12.55 12.04
CA LEU A 39 -3.81 12.74 13.27
C LEU A 39 -4.64 13.54 14.27
N GLY A 40 -4.38 13.33 15.57
CA GLY A 40 -5.05 14.06 16.65
C GLY A 40 -4.85 15.59 16.61
N SER A 41 -3.88 16.07 15.84
CA SER A 41 -3.67 17.50 15.58
C SER A 41 -4.60 18.10 14.51
N GLY A 42 -5.50 17.30 13.94
CA GLY A 42 -6.36 17.71 12.80
C GLY A 42 -5.61 17.78 11.47
N ARG A 43 -4.38 17.27 11.41
CA ARG A 43 -3.57 17.15 10.19
C ARG A 43 -3.65 15.73 9.65
N ASN A 44 -3.48 15.59 8.35
CA ASN A 44 -3.41 14.30 7.70
C ASN A 44 -1.96 13.96 7.38
N TRP A 45 -1.58 12.70 7.61
CA TRP A 45 -0.37 12.14 7.03
C TRP A 45 -0.76 11.22 5.88
N THR A 46 -0.42 11.65 4.66
CA THR A 46 -0.83 10.98 3.43
C THR A 46 0.21 9.93 3.03
N VAL A 47 -0.23 8.68 2.94
CA VAL A 47 0.50 7.62 2.23
C VAL A 47 0.22 7.79 0.74
N PHE A 48 1.21 8.33 0.03
CA PHE A 48 1.17 8.48 -1.42
C PHE A 48 1.16 7.12 -2.13
N ARG A 49 0.76 7.10 -3.40
CA ARG A 49 0.58 5.86 -4.20
C ARG A 49 1.88 5.08 -4.39
N GLU A 50 3.01 5.78 -4.51
CA GLU A 50 4.37 5.22 -4.54
C GLU A 50 4.72 4.48 -3.24
N ASN A 51 4.07 4.86 -2.15
CA ASN A 51 4.36 4.40 -0.80
C ASN A 51 3.33 3.36 -0.30
N SER A 52 2.21 3.18 -1.00
CA SER A 52 1.13 2.25 -0.60
C SER A 52 1.19 0.90 -1.33
N MET A 53 1.71 0.86 -2.56
CA MET A 53 1.73 -0.35 -3.39
C MET A 53 3.14 -0.66 -3.88
N LYS A 54 3.58 -1.91 -3.70
CA LYS A 54 4.90 -2.37 -4.17
C LYS A 54 4.74 -3.51 -5.17
N GLN A 55 5.46 -3.42 -6.29
CA GLN A 55 5.63 -4.56 -7.19
C GLN A 55 6.61 -5.55 -6.56
N VAL A 56 6.18 -6.79 -6.40
CA VAL A 56 6.91 -7.85 -5.68
C VAL A 56 7.25 -9.05 -6.57
N GLY A 57 6.86 -8.98 -7.85
CA GLY A 57 7.17 -9.95 -8.89
C GLY A 57 6.73 -9.41 -10.26
N ASP A 58 6.82 -10.24 -11.30
CA ASP A 58 6.64 -9.81 -12.68
C ASP A 58 5.32 -9.08 -12.95
N ASP A 59 4.19 -9.66 -12.53
CA ASP A 59 2.86 -9.05 -12.71
C ASP A 59 2.06 -9.03 -11.40
N VAL A 60 2.75 -8.86 -10.27
CA VAL A 60 2.14 -8.86 -8.93
C VAL A 60 2.53 -7.61 -8.17
N ALA A 61 1.52 -6.81 -7.81
CA ALA A 61 1.65 -5.64 -6.96
C ALA A 61 0.79 -5.81 -5.71
N CYS A 62 1.38 -5.56 -4.54
CA CYS A 62 0.74 -5.78 -3.25
C CYS A 62 0.64 -4.48 -2.45
N LEU A 63 -0.46 -4.37 -1.67
CA LEU A 63 -0.64 -3.35 -0.66
C LEU A 63 0.40 -3.58 0.45
N THR A 64 1.16 -2.55 0.80
CA THR A 64 2.30 -2.65 1.72
C THR A 64 1.89 -2.60 3.20
N PHE A 65 0.65 -2.99 3.51
CA PHE A 65 0.11 -3.06 4.87
C PHE A 65 0.16 -4.50 5.35
N VAL A 66 0.77 -4.71 6.51
CA VAL A 66 0.96 -6.02 7.13
C VAL A 66 0.26 -6.07 8.48
N ASN A 67 -0.25 -7.24 8.86
CA ASN A 67 -0.87 -7.44 10.17
C ASN A 67 0.23 -7.63 11.23
N GLY A 68 0.34 -6.70 12.19
CA GLY A 68 1.32 -6.74 13.29
C GLY A 68 1.07 -7.84 14.34
N ARG A 69 -0.07 -8.55 14.28
CA ARG A 69 -0.48 -9.62 15.19
C ARG A 69 -0.37 -9.19 16.67
N LYS A 70 -0.10 -10.14 17.57
CA LYS A 70 -0.15 -9.96 19.03
C LYS A 70 1.01 -9.12 19.60
N TYR A 71 1.83 -8.49 18.76
CA TYR A 71 3.12 -7.92 19.15
C TYR A 71 3.25 -6.43 18.88
N VAL A 72 2.14 -5.71 18.78
CA VAL A 72 2.18 -4.27 18.52
C VAL A 72 1.49 -3.49 19.64
N ASP A 73 2.31 -2.84 20.48
CA ASP A 73 1.87 -1.82 21.46
C ASP A 73 1.38 -0.52 20.78
N ARG A 74 1.34 -0.51 19.43
CA ARG A 74 0.98 0.63 18.59
C ARG A 74 -0.08 0.20 17.58
N ALA A 75 -1.11 1.01 17.39
CA ALA A 75 -2.16 0.75 16.40
C ALA A 75 -1.62 0.76 14.95
N VAL A 76 -0.65 1.63 14.67
CA VAL A 76 0.01 1.76 13.36
C VAL A 76 1.50 2.00 13.59
N VAL A 77 2.33 1.27 12.84
CA VAL A 77 3.77 1.53 12.71
C VAL A 77 4.03 1.93 11.26
N ILE A 78 4.52 3.15 11.06
CA ILE A 78 4.90 3.66 9.74
C ILE A 78 6.28 3.13 9.40
N GLY A 79 6.38 2.33 8.34
CA GLY A 79 7.64 1.77 7.86
C GLY A 79 8.43 2.73 6.97
N SER A 80 9.69 2.39 6.72
CA SER A 80 10.58 3.20 5.86
C SER A 80 10.06 3.36 4.43
N PHE A 81 9.37 2.33 3.90
CA PHE A 81 8.75 2.41 2.57
C PHE A 81 7.72 3.54 2.48
N GLN A 82 7.01 3.84 3.57
CA GLN A 82 6.01 4.89 3.56
C GLN A 82 6.54 6.30 3.86
N ILE A 83 7.74 6.41 4.41
CA ILE A 83 8.41 7.70 4.67
C ILE A 83 9.03 8.27 3.39
N GLY A 84 9.28 7.41 2.39
CA GLY A 84 10.04 7.74 1.20
C GLY A 84 11.54 7.87 1.53
N MET A 85 12.40 7.47 0.59
CA MET A 85 13.70 8.12 0.49
C MET A 85 13.45 9.40 -0.30
N GLY A 86 13.95 10.53 0.21
CA GLY A 86 13.98 11.78 -0.57
C GLY A 86 14.69 11.61 -1.90
#